data_AF-A0A8J2NKT3-F1
#
_entry.id   AF-A0A8J2NKT3-F1
#
_cell.length_a   1.000
_cell.length_b   1.000
_cell.length_c   1.000
_cell.angle_alpha   90.00
_cell.angle_beta   90.00
_cell.angle_gamma   90.00
#
_symmetry.space_group_name_H-M   'P 1'
#
loop_
_entity.id
_entity.type
_entity.pdbx_description
1 polymer ?
#
loop_
_entity_poly.entity_id
_entity_poly.type
_entity_poly.pdbx_seq_one_letter_code
_entity_poly.pdbx_strand_id
1 'polypeptide(L)'
;MLHKSKNIKYFLATFLILHFSTLVVKTVKISKHPVVIIISYDGFRWDYFTKTKTPNMDRVKAEGVTIPYLQNQFITYTFPNHQSIVTGLYEESHGIVGNSFYDPKYHKVLSGFSDDPGFWNYSSNVLPLYTVNELAGGGRHSGVIMWPGATHPYGKKKTLASHILQYDGNATFESRVDKAFEWITDPV
;
A
#
# COMPACT_ATOMS: atom_id res chain seq x y z
N MET A 1 -29.74 -17.95 68.28
CA MET A 1 -28.31 -18.05 67.89
C MET A 1 -28.24 -18.50 66.42
N LEU A 2 -28.24 -17.55 65.48
CA LEU A 2 -28.11 -17.82 64.05
C LEU A 2 -26.69 -17.45 63.62
N HIS A 3 -25.82 -18.45 63.54
CA HIS A 3 -24.45 -18.32 63.04
C HIS A 3 -24.36 -19.04 61.69
N LYS A 4 -24.41 -18.27 60.59
CA LYS A 4 -24.03 -18.59 59.20
C LYS A 4 -24.53 -17.38 58.39
N SER A 5 -23.75 -16.63 57.63
CA SER A 5 -22.84 -17.07 56.58
C SER A 5 -21.93 -15.91 56.19
N LYS A 6 -20.70 -15.87 56.73
CA LYS A 6 -19.63 -15.01 56.18
C LYS A 6 -18.95 -15.67 54.97
N ASN A 7 -19.11 -16.98 54.79
CA ASN A 7 -18.40 -17.77 53.77
C ASN A 7 -18.95 -17.61 52.34
N ILE A 8 -20.23 -17.23 52.17
CA ILE A 8 -20.83 -17.01 50.84
C ILE A 8 -20.26 -15.78 50.13
N LYS A 9 -19.90 -14.73 50.88
CA LYS A 9 -19.32 -13.50 50.30
C LYS A 9 -17.92 -13.74 49.74
N TYR A 10 -17.10 -14.55 50.42
CA TYR A 10 -15.77 -14.90 49.93
C TYR A 10 -15.83 -15.85 48.73
N PHE A 11 -16.81 -16.76 48.68
CA PHE A 11 -17.00 -17.70 47.56
C PHE A 11 -17.44 -16.99 46.27
N LEU A 12 -18.31 -15.98 46.37
CA LEU A 12 -18.71 -15.16 45.23
C LEU A 12 -17.58 -14.23 44.74
N ALA A 13 -16.76 -13.71 45.66
CA ALA A 13 -15.62 -12.87 45.32
C ALA A 13 -14.50 -13.65 44.61
N THR A 14 -14.22 -14.90 45.01
CA THR A 14 -13.26 -15.75 44.29
C THR A 14 -13.79 -16.23 42.93
N PHE A 15 -15.10 -16.45 42.79
CA PHE A 15 -15.69 -16.84 41.50
C PHE A 15 -15.65 -15.71 40.45
N LEU A 16 -15.82 -14.46 40.89
CA LEU A 16 -15.69 -13.26 40.04
C LEU A 16 -14.23 -12.96 39.65
N ILE A 17 -13.27 -13.23 40.53
CA ILE A 17 -11.84 -13.05 40.24
C ILE A 17 -11.33 -14.15 39.28
N LEU A 18 -11.87 -15.39 39.36
CA LEU A 18 -11.54 -16.46 38.40
C LEU A 18 -12.15 -16.28 37.00
N HIS A 19 -13.23 -15.51 36.85
CA HIS A 19 -13.79 -15.19 35.53
C HIS A 19 -13.12 -13.98 34.86
N PHE A 20 -12.29 -13.23 35.59
CA PHE A 20 -11.50 -12.13 35.02
C PHE A 20 -10.15 -12.61 34.45
N SER A 21 -9.72 -13.84 34.78
CA SER A 21 -8.57 -14.47 34.16
C SER A 21 -8.98 -15.15 32.86
N THR A 22 -8.37 -14.70 31.76
CA THR A 22 -8.41 -15.26 30.39
C THR A 22 -9.47 -14.71 29.43
N LEU A 23 -9.65 -13.39 29.37
CA LEU A 23 -9.71 -12.78 28.02
C LEU A 23 -8.28 -12.74 27.48
N VAL A 24 -7.80 -13.88 27.00
CA VAL A 24 -6.67 -13.88 26.07
C VAL A 24 -7.25 -13.32 24.78
N VAL A 25 -7.15 -12.00 24.61
CA VAL A 25 -7.36 -11.37 23.31
C VAL A 25 -6.30 -11.99 22.40
N LYS A 26 -6.68 -13.01 21.63
CA LYS A 26 -5.83 -13.54 20.58
C LYS A 26 -5.60 -12.40 19.61
N THR A 27 -4.44 -11.77 19.69
CA THR A 27 -3.96 -10.86 18.66
C THR A 27 -3.84 -11.67 17.38
N VAL A 28 -4.83 -11.53 16.48
CA VAL A 28 -4.77 -12.13 15.15
C VAL A 28 -3.62 -11.44 14.44
N LYS A 29 -2.55 -12.20 14.17
CA LYS A 29 -1.44 -11.68 13.38
C LYS A 29 -1.97 -11.51 11.95
N ILE A 30 -2.14 -10.25 11.55
CA ILE A 30 -2.72 -9.85 10.26
C ILE A 30 -1.97 -10.52 9.09
N SER A 31 -0.64 -10.63 9.19
CA SER A 31 0.16 -11.41 8.25
C SER A 31 1.29 -12.15 8.96
N LYS A 32 1.73 -13.27 8.36
CA LYS A 32 2.94 -13.98 8.80
C LYS A 32 4.19 -13.12 8.57
N HIS A 33 4.17 -12.28 7.54
CA HIS A 33 5.25 -11.36 7.13
C HIS A 33 4.97 -9.92 7.61
N PRO A 34 5.99 -9.05 7.70
CA PRO A 34 5.77 -7.63 7.92
C PRO A 34 4.92 -7.01 6.81
N VAL A 35 3.91 -6.22 7.18
CA VAL A 35 3.07 -5.48 6.24
C VAL A 35 3.73 -4.15 5.91
N VAL A 36 3.85 -3.83 4.62
CA VAL A 36 4.37 -2.54 4.13
C VAL A 36 3.25 -1.82 3.39
N ILE A 37 3.00 -0.57 3.76
CA ILE A 37 2.03 0.29 3.09
C ILE A 37 2.80 1.45 2.46
N ILE A 38 2.61 1.65 1.15
CA ILE A 38 3.16 2.79 0.42
C ILE A 38 1.99 3.67 0.01
N ILE A 39 2.02 4.93 0.46
CA ILE A 39 0.98 5.92 0.16
C ILE A 39 1.64 7.03 -0.65
N SER A 40 1.13 7.26 -1.86
CA SER A 40 1.54 8.37 -2.71
C SER A 40 0.46 9.45 -2.71
N TYR A 41 0.85 10.68 -2.38
CA TYR A 41 0.03 11.88 -2.56
C TYR A 41 0.58 12.63 -3.77
N ASP A 42 -0.07 12.49 -4.92
CA ASP A 42 0.44 13.07 -6.17
C ASP A 42 0.54 14.60 -6.07
N GLY A 43 1.67 15.15 -6.53
CA GLY A 43 1.98 16.57 -6.45
C GLY A 43 2.16 17.13 -5.03
N PHE A 44 2.28 16.30 -3.98
CA PHE A 44 2.53 16.78 -2.62
C PHE A 44 3.97 17.29 -2.49
N ARG A 45 4.14 18.61 -2.56
CA ARG A 45 5.46 19.24 -2.49
C ARG A 45 6.01 19.21 -1.06
N TRP A 46 7.34 19.15 -0.94
CA TRP A 46 8.04 19.04 0.35
C TRP A 46 7.68 20.12 1.38
N ASP A 47 7.32 21.34 0.94
CA ASP A 47 7.00 22.46 1.82
C ASP A 47 5.51 22.58 2.18
N TYR A 48 4.65 21.67 1.70
CA TYR A 48 3.21 21.73 1.98
C TYR A 48 2.86 21.55 3.45
N PHE A 49 3.69 20.85 4.23
CA PHE A 49 3.59 20.78 5.70
C PHE A 49 3.60 22.16 6.38
N THR A 50 4.16 23.18 5.74
CA THR A 50 4.20 24.55 6.28
C THR A 50 3.15 25.48 5.67
N LYS A 51 2.44 25.01 4.64
CA LYS A 51 1.50 25.82 3.84
C LYS A 51 0.04 25.47 4.06
N THR A 52 -0.24 24.30 4.61
CA THR A 52 -1.59 23.87 4.95
C THR A 52 -1.57 22.99 6.19
N LYS A 53 -2.73 22.85 6.85
CA LYS A 53 -2.86 22.01 8.04
C LYS A 53 -2.91 20.54 7.63
N THR A 54 -1.97 19.74 8.11
CA THR A 54 -1.88 18.29 7.84
C THR A 54 -1.79 17.48 9.12
N PRO A 55 -2.72 17.64 10.09
CA PRO A 55 -2.54 17.16 11.46
C PRO A 55 -2.21 15.66 11.58
N ASN A 56 -2.79 14.82 10.71
CA ASN A 56 -2.50 13.39 10.68
C ASN A 56 -1.08 13.09 10.15
N MET A 57 -0.65 13.77 9.08
CA MET A 57 0.71 13.59 8.55
C MET A 57 1.76 14.23 9.47
N ASP A 58 1.41 15.33 10.15
CA ASP A 58 2.26 15.98 11.16
C ASP A 58 2.52 15.03 12.32
N ARG A 59 1.50 14.28 12.75
CA ARG A 59 1.64 13.22 13.74
C ARG A 59 2.56 12.10 13.27
N VAL A 60 2.36 11.59 12.05
CA VAL A 60 3.25 10.56 11.45
C VAL A 60 4.69 11.06 11.37
N LYS A 61 4.90 12.32 11.03
CA LYS A 61 6.22 12.96 10.98
C LYS A 61 6.87 13.07 12.36
N ALA A 62 6.10 13.39 13.40
CA ALA A 62 6.59 13.52 14.77
C ALA A 62 6.92 12.17 15.43
N GLU A 63 6.15 11.12 15.11
CA GLU A 63 6.31 9.78 15.69
C GLU A 63 7.23 8.86 14.84
N GLY A 64 7.52 9.25 13.59
CA GLY A 64 8.26 8.43 12.62
C GLY A 64 9.57 9.06 12.14
N VAL A 65 9.99 8.66 10.94
CA VAL A 65 11.19 9.17 10.26
C VAL A 65 10.78 10.03 9.08
N THR A 66 11.46 11.17 8.93
CA THR A 66 11.21 12.13 7.84
C THR A 66 12.52 12.61 7.24
N ILE A 67 12.46 13.04 5.98
CA ILE A 67 13.57 13.66 5.24
C ILE A 67 13.15 15.07 4.81
N PRO A 68 14.10 16.01 4.58
CA PRO A 68 13.76 17.37 4.18
C PRO A 68 12.93 17.46 2.89
N TYR A 69 13.26 16.62 1.90
CA TYR A 69 12.52 16.46 0.65
C TYR A 69 12.91 15.13 -0.03
N LEU A 70 12.06 14.63 -0.91
CA LEU A 70 12.38 13.55 -1.84
C LEU A 70 12.78 14.17 -3.19
N GLN A 71 13.94 13.78 -3.73
CA GLN A 71 14.33 14.18 -5.07
C GLN A 71 13.65 13.28 -6.10
N ASN A 72 12.83 13.86 -6.95
CA ASN A 72 12.21 13.19 -8.09
C ASN A 72 13.22 12.89 -9.19
N GLN A 73 12.84 12.02 -10.11
CA GLN A 73 13.55 11.92 -11.39
C GLN A 73 13.42 13.20 -12.20
N PHE A 74 14.33 13.39 -13.17
CA PHE A 74 14.41 14.62 -13.96
C PHE A 74 13.09 14.92 -14.68
N ILE A 75 12.42 13.89 -15.21
CA ILE A 75 11.08 14.05 -15.77
C ILE A 75 10.09 14.02 -14.62
N THR A 76 9.77 15.19 -14.06
CA THR A 76 8.88 15.34 -12.90
C THR A 76 7.39 15.17 -13.26
N TYR A 77 7.06 14.10 -13.97
CA TYR A 77 5.70 13.68 -14.28
C TYR A 77 5.27 12.48 -13.43
N THR A 78 3.95 12.32 -13.28
CA THR A 78 3.33 11.28 -12.46
C THR A 78 3.81 9.88 -12.83
N PHE A 79 3.61 9.41 -14.07
CA PHE A 79 3.89 8.02 -14.43
C PHE A 79 5.37 7.64 -14.38
N PRO A 80 6.31 8.48 -14.87
CA PRO A 80 7.74 8.21 -14.70
C PRO A 80 8.14 8.03 -13.24
N ASN A 81 7.82 8.99 -12.36
CA ASN A 81 8.23 8.93 -10.95
C ASN A 81 7.58 7.78 -10.19
N HIS A 82 6.29 7.52 -10.41
CA HIS A 82 5.60 6.40 -9.75
C HIS A 82 6.19 5.06 -10.15
N GLN A 83 6.68 4.92 -11.39
CA GLN A 83 7.36 3.71 -11.85
C GLN A 83 8.76 3.61 -11.25
N SER A 84 9.52 4.69 -11.18
CA SER A 84 10.83 4.68 -10.51
C SER A 84 10.71 4.31 -9.02
N ILE A 85 9.67 4.77 -8.32
CA ILE A 85 9.44 4.43 -6.90
C ILE A 85 9.26 2.92 -6.70
N VAL A 86 8.46 2.25 -7.54
CA VAL A 86 8.18 0.82 -7.35
C VAL A 86 9.20 -0.10 -8.01
N THR A 87 9.98 0.37 -8.98
CA THR A 87 10.96 -0.46 -9.69
C THR A 87 12.40 -0.22 -9.24
N GLY A 88 12.70 0.94 -8.66
CA GLY A 88 14.06 1.39 -8.37
C GLY A 88 14.87 1.76 -9.62
N LEU A 89 14.23 1.89 -10.79
CA LEU A 89 14.88 2.15 -12.07
C LEU A 89 14.72 3.62 -12.50
N TYR A 90 15.64 4.08 -13.36
CA TYR A 90 15.51 5.33 -14.10
C TYR A 90 14.57 5.18 -15.30
N GLU A 91 14.10 6.30 -15.85
CA GLU A 91 13.15 6.34 -16.97
C GLU A 91 13.64 5.60 -18.20
N GLU A 92 14.94 5.70 -18.52
CA GLU A 92 15.57 4.98 -19.63
C GLU A 92 15.56 3.45 -19.44
N SER A 93 15.46 2.98 -18.20
CA SER A 93 15.50 1.56 -17.84
C SER A 93 14.10 0.96 -17.69
N HIS A 94 13.16 1.66 -17.04
CA HIS A 94 11.76 1.21 -16.96
C HIS A 94 10.93 1.62 -18.18
N GLY A 95 11.42 2.51 -19.03
CA GLY A 95 10.89 2.90 -20.34
C GLY A 95 9.79 3.97 -20.33
N ILE A 96 9.28 4.36 -19.15
CA ILE A 96 8.21 5.35 -19.02
C ILE A 96 8.85 6.73 -18.93
N VAL A 97 9.00 7.40 -20.08
CA VAL A 97 9.67 8.71 -20.20
C VAL A 97 8.70 9.90 -20.21
N GLY A 98 7.42 9.66 -19.95
CA GLY A 98 6.41 10.70 -19.79
C GLY A 98 5.02 10.11 -19.53
N ASN A 99 4.03 10.96 -19.25
CA ASN A 99 2.63 10.49 -19.18
C ASN A 99 2.08 10.17 -20.58
N SER A 100 2.62 10.82 -21.60
CA SER A 100 2.44 10.49 -23.02
C SER A 100 3.72 10.87 -23.77
N PHE A 101 4.14 10.06 -24.73
CA PHE A 101 5.35 10.30 -25.52
C PHE A 101 5.28 9.54 -26.85
N TYR A 102 6.02 10.01 -27.87
CA TYR A 102 6.12 9.31 -29.15
C TYR A 102 7.11 8.15 -29.05
N ASP A 103 6.68 6.96 -29.44
CA ASP A 103 7.54 5.79 -29.52
C ASP A 103 7.94 5.51 -30.98
N PRO A 104 9.25 5.56 -31.30
CA PRO A 104 9.72 5.36 -32.67
C PRO A 104 9.62 3.91 -33.16
N LYS A 105 9.52 2.92 -32.27
CA LYS A 105 9.32 1.50 -32.64
C LYS A 105 7.87 1.25 -33.03
N TYR A 106 6.92 1.89 -32.35
CA TYR A 106 5.49 1.77 -32.66
C TYR A 106 4.99 2.81 -33.66
N HIS A 107 5.82 3.81 -33.99
CA HIS A 107 5.47 4.94 -34.86
C HIS A 107 4.20 5.69 -34.43
N LYS A 108 3.96 5.80 -33.13
CA LYS A 108 2.77 6.47 -32.56
C LYS A 108 3.06 7.10 -31.21
N VAL A 109 2.15 7.96 -30.76
CA VAL A 109 2.14 8.45 -29.38
C VAL A 109 1.52 7.38 -28.50
N LEU A 110 2.27 6.94 -27.49
CA LEU A 110 1.77 6.11 -26.40
C LEU A 110 1.31 7.04 -25.26
N SER A 111 0.19 6.72 -24.63
CA SER A 111 -0.33 7.48 -23.48
C SER A 111 -0.85 6.55 -22.40
N GLY A 112 -0.45 6.76 -21.16
CA GLY A 112 -0.97 5.99 -20.03
C GLY A 112 -2.37 6.43 -19.59
N PHE A 113 -2.95 7.44 -20.23
CA PHE A 113 -4.37 7.80 -20.11
C PHE A 113 -5.27 7.03 -21.09
N SER A 114 -4.66 6.18 -21.92
CA SER A 114 -5.36 5.30 -22.86
C SER A 114 -5.01 3.85 -22.55
N ASP A 115 -5.88 2.91 -22.94
CA ASP A 115 -5.63 1.47 -22.81
C ASP A 115 -4.69 0.94 -23.91
N ASP A 116 -3.59 1.65 -24.16
CA ASP A 116 -2.60 1.24 -25.15
C ASP A 116 -1.67 0.16 -24.56
N PRO A 117 -1.72 -1.09 -25.05
CA PRO A 117 -0.89 -2.17 -24.51
C PRO A 117 0.61 -1.93 -24.71
N GLY A 118 1.00 -1.02 -25.61
CA GLY A 118 2.39 -0.62 -25.81
C GLY A 118 2.96 0.23 -24.68
N PHE A 119 2.12 0.98 -23.94
CA PHE A 119 2.59 2.01 -23.00
C PHE A 119 3.33 1.44 -21.79
N TRP A 120 2.99 0.26 -21.30
CA TRP A 120 3.65 -0.36 -20.14
C TRP A 120 4.65 -1.48 -20.54
N ASN A 121 4.87 -1.73 -21.83
CA ASN A 121 5.49 -2.96 -22.34
C ASN A 121 6.91 -2.75 -22.92
N TYR A 122 7.85 -2.31 -22.08
CA TYR A 122 9.24 -2.05 -22.52
C TYR A 122 10.18 -3.23 -22.36
N SER A 123 10.16 -3.87 -21.18
CA SER A 123 11.13 -4.92 -20.84
C SER A 123 10.58 -5.89 -19.82
N SER A 124 10.82 -7.18 -20.03
CA SER A 124 10.45 -8.24 -19.09
C SER A 124 11.34 -8.30 -17.84
N ASN A 125 12.40 -7.47 -17.78
CA ASN A 125 13.26 -7.35 -16.61
C ASN A 125 12.77 -6.25 -15.63
N VAL A 126 11.79 -5.44 -16.03
CA VAL A 126 11.19 -4.44 -15.15
C VAL A 126 10.19 -5.15 -14.24
N LEU A 127 10.45 -5.10 -12.94
CA LEU A 127 9.61 -5.70 -11.92
C LEU A 127 9.29 -4.65 -10.85
N PRO A 128 8.04 -4.19 -10.75
CA PRO A 128 7.63 -3.35 -9.64
C PRO A 128 7.57 -4.15 -8.33
N LEU A 129 7.71 -3.46 -7.21
CA LEU A 129 7.83 -4.02 -5.86
C LEU A 129 6.72 -5.02 -5.55
N TYR A 130 5.48 -4.70 -5.91
CA TYR A 130 4.33 -5.58 -5.69
C TYR A 130 4.46 -6.90 -6.45
N THR A 131 5.01 -6.90 -7.67
CA THR A 131 5.30 -8.12 -8.43
C THR A 131 6.47 -8.90 -7.83
N VAL A 132 7.52 -8.21 -7.36
CA VAL A 132 8.64 -8.88 -6.68
C VAL A 132 8.17 -9.61 -5.42
N ASN A 133 7.29 -8.99 -4.63
CA ASN A 133 6.72 -9.59 -3.43
C ASN A 133 5.88 -10.83 -3.72
N GLU A 134 5.04 -10.81 -4.78
CA GLU A 134 4.28 -11.98 -5.24
C GLU A 134 5.21 -13.12 -5.68
N LEU A 135 6.23 -12.80 -6.48
CA LEU A 135 7.17 -13.78 -7.00
C LEU A 135 8.05 -14.42 -5.92
N ALA A 136 8.26 -13.74 -4.79
CA ALA A 136 8.98 -14.30 -3.65
C ALA A 136 8.23 -15.48 -2.99
N GLY A 137 6.92 -15.61 -3.21
CA GLY A 137 6.10 -16.71 -2.72
C GLY A 137 6.05 -16.79 -1.19
N GLY A 138 5.75 -17.99 -0.66
CA GLY A 138 5.70 -18.21 0.79
C GLY A 138 4.51 -17.52 1.49
N GLY A 139 3.39 -17.34 0.78
CA GLY A 139 2.20 -16.65 1.28
C GLY A 139 2.39 -15.13 1.40
N ARG A 140 3.18 -14.54 0.50
CA ARG A 140 3.30 -13.09 0.34
C ARG A 140 2.33 -12.65 -0.74
N HIS A 141 1.54 -11.64 -0.40
CA HIS A 141 0.52 -11.08 -1.28
C HIS A 141 0.67 -9.56 -1.31
N SER A 142 0.29 -8.98 -2.43
CA SER A 142 0.29 -7.54 -2.66
C SER A 142 -1.11 -7.07 -3.05
N GLY A 143 -1.51 -5.92 -2.50
CA GLY A 143 -2.68 -5.17 -2.93
C GLY A 143 -2.26 -3.83 -3.53
N VAL A 144 -2.78 -3.47 -4.70
CA VAL A 144 -2.42 -2.22 -5.38
C VAL A 144 -3.68 -1.43 -5.73
N ILE A 145 -3.80 -0.24 -5.15
CA ILE A 145 -4.93 0.66 -5.37
C ILE A 145 -4.47 1.80 -6.27
N MET A 146 -4.93 1.80 -7.52
CA MET A 146 -4.78 2.89 -8.49
C MET A 146 -3.34 3.34 -8.77
N TRP A 147 -2.33 2.53 -8.46
CA TRP A 147 -0.94 2.84 -8.81
C TRP A 147 -0.75 2.78 -10.34
N PRO A 148 -0.07 3.75 -10.96
CA PRO A 148 0.16 3.74 -12.41
C PRO A 148 0.83 2.44 -12.88
N GLY A 149 0.21 1.77 -13.84
CA GLY A 149 0.71 0.51 -14.40
C GLY A 149 0.39 -0.75 -13.57
N ALA A 150 -0.36 -0.66 -12.48
CA ALA A 150 -0.72 -1.81 -11.63
C ALA A 150 -1.47 -2.94 -12.37
N THR A 151 -2.28 -2.59 -13.37
CA THR A 151 -3.05 -3.54 -14.19
C THR A 151 -2.20 -4.21 -15.26
N HIS A 152 -0.96 -3.78 -15.47
CA HIS A 152 -0.06 -4.41 -16.44
C HIS A 152 0.63 -5.64 -15.81
N PRO A 153 0.64 -6.79 -16.48
CA PRO A 153 1.36 -7.97 -16.00
C PRO A 153 2.87 -7.88 -16.28
N TYR A 154 3.68 -7.81 -15.23
CA TYR A 154 5.13 -7.64 -15.32
C TYR A 154 5.90 -8.96 -15.28
N GLY A 155 7.17 -8.89 -15.70
CA GLY A 155 8.08 -10.02 -15.67
C GLY A 155 7.83 -11.07 -16.75
N LYS A 156 8.75 -12.04 -16.85
CA LYS A 156 8.63 -13.18 -17.77
C LYS A 156 7.37 -14.03 -17.52
N LYS A 157 6.94 -14.10 -16.25
CA LYS A 157 5.74 -14.85 -15.84
C LYS A 157 4.43 -14.05 -15.97
N LYS A 158 4.48 -12.78 -16.38
CA LYS A 158 3.30 -11.91 -16.53
C LYS A 158 2.46 -11.89 -15.24
N THR A 159 3.13 -11.63 -14.11
CA THR A 159 2.55 -11.70 -12.76
C THR A 159 1.93 -10.36 -12.37
N LEU A 160 0.72 -10.43 -11.82
CA LEU A 160 -0.03 -9.33 -11.23
C LEU A 160 -0.01 -9.45 -9.69
N ALA A 161 -0.35 -8.35 -9.02
CA ALA A 161 -0.65 -8.37 -7.59
C ALA A 161 -1.93 -9.17 -7.30
N SER A 162 -2.00 -9.78 -6.12
CA SER A 162 -3.16 -10.57 -5.66
C SER A 162 -4.45 -9.74 -5.66
N HIS A 163 -4.36 -8.46 -5.29
CA HIS A 163 -5.48 -7.52 -5.40
C HIS A 163 -5.09 -6.28 -6.21
N ILE A 164 -5.97 -5.87 -7.12
CA ILE A 164 -5.80 -4.67 -7.94
C ILE A 164 -7.12 -3.90 -7.99
N LEU A 165 -7.07 -2.61 -7.68
CA LEU A 165 -8.15 -1.68 -7.95
C LEU A 165 -7.68 -0.75 -9.07
N GLN A 166 -8.32 -0.85 -10.23
CA GLN A 166 -8.04 0.01 -11.37
C GLN A 166 -8.34 1.47 -11.02
N TYR A 167 -7.65 2.39 -11.71
CA TYR A 167 -7.90 3.82 -11.58
C TYR A 167 -9.38 4.15 -11.83
N ASP A 168 -9.99 4.81 -10.85
CA ASP A 168 -11.31 5.42 -10.95
C ASP A 168 -11.23 6.83 -10.35
N GLY A 169 -11.37 7.84 -11.20
CA GLY A 169 -11.33 9.24 -10.80
C GLY A 169 -12.49 9.66 -9.89
N ASN A 170 -13.58 8.89 -9.87
CA ASN A 170 -14.76 9.15 -9.05
C ASN A 170 -14.69 8.47 -7.67
N ALA A 171 -13.76 7.54 -7.46
CA ALA A 171 -13.63 6.87 -6.17
C ALA A 171 -13.19 7.85 -5.08
N THR A 172 -13.98 7.95 -4.02
CA THR A 172 -13.65 8.78 -2.85
C THR A 172 -12.38 8.28 -2.14
N PHE A 173 -11.73 9.14 -1.36
CA PHE A 173 -10.54 8.70 -0.60
C PHE A 173 -10.90 7.69 0.48
N GLU A 174 -12.05 7.84 1.13
CA GLU A 174 -12.55 6.94 2.15
C GLU A 174 -12.73 5.52 1.59
N SER A 175 -13.34 5.38 0.41
CA SER A 175 -13.53 4.07 -0.21
C SER A 175 -12.22 3.38 -0.57
N ARG A 176 -11.18 4.15 -0.94
CA ARG A 176 -9.82 3.62 -1.18
C ARG A 176 -9.18 3.15 0.13
N VAL A 177 -9.37 3.87 1.23
CA VAL A 177 -8.88 3.48 2.56
C VAL A 177 -9.59 2.22 3.04
N ASP A 178 -10.92 2.16 2.93
CA ASP A 178 -11.71 0.98 3.29
C ASP A 178 -11.25 -0.25 2.51
N LYS A 179 -11.01 -0.09 1.20
CA LYS A 179 -10.47 -1.17 0.36
C LYS A 179 -9.08 -1.63 0.79
N ALA A 180 -8.21 -0.71 1.20
CA ALA A 180 -6.88 -1.05 1.72
C ALA A 180 -6.98 -1.87 3.01
N PHE A 181 -7.88 -1.50 3.93
CA PHE A 181 -8.10 -2.25 5.17
C PHE A 181 -8.74 -3.61 4.92
N GLU A 182 -9.71 -3.70 4.01
CA GLU A 182 -10.30 -4.96 3.55
C GLU A 182 -9.20 -5.95 3.16
N TRP A 183 -8.28 -5.53 2.28
CA TRP A 183 -7.20 -6.40 1.80
C TRP A 183 -6.10 -6.66 2.81
N ILE A 184 -5.74 -5.68 3.66
CA ILE A 184 -4.76 -5.91 4.73
C ILE A 184 -5.26 -6.98 5.70
N THR A 185 -6.57 -7.00 5.97
CA THR A 185 -7.19 -7.98 6.87
C THR A 185 -7.67 -9.25 6.17
N ASP A 186 -7.48 -9.36 4.85
CA ASP A 186 -7.82 -10.56 4.10
C ASP A 186 -6.92 -11.71 4.57
N PRO A 187 -7.49 -12.86 4.98
CA PRO A 187 -6.70 -14.03 5.36
C PRO A 187 -5.96 -14.69 4.19
N VAL A 188 -6.20 -14.23 2.95
CA VAL A 188 -5.64 -14.78 1.70
C VAL A 188 -4.41 -14.02 1.25
#